data_AF-R8QEQ9-F1
#
_entry.id   AF-R8QEQ9-F1
#
_cell.length_a   1.000
_cell.length_b   1.000
_cell.length_c   1.000
_cell.angle_alpha   90.00
_cell.angle_beta   90.00
_cell.angle_gamma   90.00
#
_symmetry.space_group_name_H-M   'P 1'
#
loop_
_entity.id
_entity.type
_entity.pdbx_description
1 polymer ?
#
loop_
_entity_poly.entity_id
_entity_poly.type
_entity_poly.pdbx_seq_one_letter_code
_entity_poly.pdbx_strand_id
1 'polypeptide(L)'
;MLDRLSREYYIIEIKLAKGVDSVSPIFKGVEILPDGSVVRSGTNYSGKFQEAHDASKASIQSRISNLESGGVKGTGSRDADIPPAFKQEEFASTYESRFKQTPAETNSNVVFEGVRGESLCTLKPPPDPTLQKILNEAGINGIEYKNGVPDFSPVAKAQFEIEYMLGGTGKHGTKARTINFKQADQKLAEQLNNSPELASKFGMTPGKIKAGDIADYREEYKLTWHELNDVKTIQLVPSEINGKFGHLGGVGEINAGAFKPGEFANK
;
A
#
# COMPACT_ATOMS: atom_id res chain seq x y z
N MET A 1 78.61 7.35 17.28
CA MET A 1 78.17 6.44 16.21
C MET A 1 76.79 5.94 16.62
N LEU A 2 75.73 6.66 16.22
CA LEU A 2 74.35 6.30 16.56
C LEU A 2 73.96 5.07 15.72
N ASP A 3 73.64 4.00 16.42
CA ASP A 3 73.45 2.64 15.92
C ASP A 3 72.33 2.55 14.87
N ARG A 4 72.52 1.69 13.86
CA ARG A 4 71.63 1.48 12.72
C ARG A 4 70.21 1.10 13.15
N LEU A 5 70.09 0.46 14.32
CA LEU A 5 68.82 0.10 14.97
C LEU A 5 68.00 1.31 15.41
N SER A 6 68.63 2.41 15.85
CA SER A 6 67.93 3.62 16.29
C SER A 6 67.29 4.37 15.12
N ARG A 7 67.89 4.34 13.93
CA ARG A 7 67.31 4.93 12.71
C ARG A 7 66.13 4.13 12.18
N GLU A 8 66.17 2.80 12.23
CA GLU A 8 65.04 1.98 11.77
C GLU A 8 63.83 2.12 12.70
N TYR A 9 64.03 2.21 14.02
CA TYR A 9 62.96 2.51 14.97
C TYR A 9 62.28 3.87 14.68
N TYR A 10 63.08 4.90 14.42
CA TYR A 10 62.56 6.24 14.13
C TYR A 10 61.79 6.31 12.79
N ILE A 11 62.21 5.53 11.79
CA ILE A 11 61.52 5.44 10.49
C ILE A 11 60.21 4.67 10.60
N ILE A 12 60.14 3.64 11.44
CA ILE A 12 58.92 2.87 11.70
C ILE A 12 57.86 3.74 12.40
N GLU A 13 58.26 4.52 13.42
CA GLU A 13 57.34 5.43 14.12
C GLU A 13 56.75 6.50 13.18
N ILE A 14 57.55 7.08 12.28
CA ILE A 14 57.07 8.08 11.31
C ILE A 14 56.12 7.46 10.28
N LYS A 15 56.34 6.20 9.86
CA LYS A 15 55.44 5.50 8.91
C LYS A 15 54.12 5.09 9.56
N LEU A 16 54.12 4.70 10.83
CA LEU A 16 52.91 4.45 11.62
C LEU A 16 52.10 5.74 11.82
N ALA A 17 52.74 6.85 12.17
CA ALA A 17 52.07 8.14 12.34
C ALA A 17 51.37 8.61 11.05
N LYS A 18 51.98 8.38 9.87
CA LYS A 18 51.39 8.74 8.57
C LYS A 18 50.29 7.76 8.09
N GLY A 19 50.21 6.55 8.65
CA GLY A 19 49.15 5.59 8.36
C GLY A 19 47.85 5.87 9.13
N VAL A 20 47.95 6.54 10.28
CA VAL A 20 46.79 6.88 11.14
C VAL A 20 45.97 8.04 10.56
N ASP A 21 46.57 8.91 9.75
CA ASP A 21 45.87 10.03 9.11
C ASP A 21 44.99 9.62 7.90
N SER A 22 45.04 8.33 7.48
CA SER A 22 44.33 7.83 6.28
C SER A 22 43.09 6.97 6.60
N VAL A 23 42.63 6.90 7.84
CA VAL A 23 41.45 6.07 8.17
C VAL A 23 40.18 6.80 7.71
N SER A 24 39.40 6.13 6.85
CA SER A 24 38.13 6.61 6.27
C SER A 24 37.16 7.22 7.30
N PRO A 25 36.20 8.07 6.89
CA PRO A 25 35.33 8.88 7.77
C PRO A 25 34.43 8.12 8.77
N ILE A 26 34.54 6.80 8.86
CA ILE A 26 33.66 5.88 9.58
C ILE A 26 33.97 5.82 11.09
N PHE A 27 35.11 6.37 11.55
CA PHE A 27 35.56 6.27 12.94
C PHE A 27 35.52 7.59 13.73
N LYS A 28 34.77 8.61 13.27
CA LYS A 28 34.51 9.78 14.12
C LYS A 28 33.73 9.33 15.38
N GLY A 29 34.38 9.36 16.54
CA GLY A 29 33.77 9.08 17.85
C GLY A 29 34.21 7.78 18.54
N VAL A 30 35.31 7.16 18.13
CA VAL A 30 35.89 5.98 18.79
C VAL A 30 37.29 6.32 19.33
N GLU A 31 37.51 6.16 20.63
CA GLU A 31 38.79 6.38 21.31
C GLU A 31 39.29 5.04 21.88
N ILE A 32 40.58 4.72 21.69
CA ILE A 32 41.21 3.50 22.22
C ILE A 32 42.10 3.91 23.38
N LEU A 33 41.83 3.38 24.57
CA LEU A 33 42.57 3.64 25.79
C LEU A 33 43.89 2.85 25.83
N PRO A 34 44.87 3.28 26.65
CA PRO A 34 46.19 2.64 26.73
C PRO A 34 46.19 1.17 27.18
N ASP A 35 45.12 0.73 27.84
CA ASP A 35 44.90 -0.67 28.24
C ASP A 35 44.29 -1.53 27.12
N GLY A 36 44.08 -0.95 25.94
CA GLY A 36 43.47 -1.60 24.77
C GLY A 36 41.95 -1.58 24.78
N SER A 37 41.30 -1.00 25.80
CA SER A 37 39.85 -0.85 25.82
C SER A 37 39.38 0.26 24.87
N VAL A 38 38.15 0.14 24.36
CA VAL A 38 37.61 1.07 23.35
C VAL A 38 36.39 1.81 23.93
N VAL A 39 36.44 3.13 23.93
CA VAL A 39 35.35 4.02 24.38
C VAL A 39 34.76 4.72 23.16
N ARG A 40 33.44 4.60 22.95
CA ARG A 40 32.72 5.33 21.89
C ARG A 40 32.02 6.54 22.48
N SER A 41 32.41 7.74 22.05
CA SER A 41 31.80 9.02 22.39
C SER A 41 31.21 9.65 21.12
N GLY A 42 29.89 9.53 20.94
CA GLY A 42 29.15 10.27 19.89
C GLY A 42 28.08 9.46 19.16
N THR A 43 26.86 10.00 19.22
CA THR A 43 25.60 9.58 18.53
C THR A 43 24.95 8.28 19.00
N ASN A 44 23.67 8.41 19.35
CA ASN A 44 22.79 7.42 19.98
C ASN A 44 22.37 6.33 18.96
N TYR A 45 23.34 5.61 18.39
CA TYR A 45 23.12 4.57 17.37
C TYR A 45 22.26 3.41 17.93
N SER A 46 22.38 3.13 19.22
CA SER A 46 21.53 2.17 19.95
C SER A 46 20.06 2.60 20.00
N GLY A 47 19.77 3.91 20.14
CA GLY A 47 18.41 4.43 20.22
C GLY A 47 17.60 4.22 18.94
N LYS A 48 18.23 4.40 17.77
CA LYS A 48 17.57 4.17 16.46
C LYS A 48 17.28 2.68 16.20
N PHE A 49 18.15 1.79 16.66
CA PHE A 49 17.89 0.35 16.61
C PHE A 49 16.78 -0.05 17.57
N GLN A 50 16.71 0.57 18.75
CA GLN A 50 15.64 0.33 19.72
C GLN A 50 14.28 0.80 19.18
N GLU A 51 14.20 1.99 18.58
CA GLU A 51 12.97 2.48 17.93
C GLU A 51 12.52 1.57 16.78
N ALA A 52 13.43 1.13 15.90
CA ALA A 52 13.09 0.22 14.81
C ALA A 52 12.67 -1.17 15.33
N HIS A 53 13.33 -1.65 16.39
CA HIS A 53 13.00 -2.92 17.04
C HIS A 53 11.63 -2.84 17.74
N ASP A 54 11.33 -1.74 18.43
CA ASP A 54 10.06 -1.54 19.12
C ASP A 54 8.91 -1.32 18.13
N ALA A 55 9.16 -0.61 17.02
CA ALA A 55 8.20 -0.48 15.92
C ALA A 55 7.90 -1.85 15.24
N SER A 56 8.94 -2.66 15.03
CA SER A 56 8.78 -4.02 14.49
C SER A 56 8.01 -4.93 15.46
N LYS A 57 8.32 -4.85 16.76
CA LYS A 57 7.62 -5.57 17.83
C LYS A 57 6.14 -5.16 17.92
N ALA A 58 5.84 -3.87 17.80
CA ALA A 58 4.47 -3.36 17.78
C ALA A 58 3.69 -3.83 16.54
N SER A 59 4.32 -3.87 15.37
CA SER A 59 3.72 -4.41 14.13
C SER A 59 3.44 -5.91 14.22
N ILE A 60 4.36 -6.68 14.79
CA ILE A 60 4.16 -8.12 15.02
C ILE A 60 3.06 -8.36 16.04
N GLN A 61 3.01 -7.58 17.13
CA GLN A 61 1.95 -7.72 18.13
C GLN A 61 0.56 -7.34 17.58
N SER A 62 0.45 -6.32 16.72
CA SER A 62 -0.84 -6.02 16.09
C SER A 62 -1.31 -7.12 15.13
N ARG A 63 -0.37 -7.79 14.45
CA ARG A 63 -0.68 -8.98 13.62
C ARG A 63 -1.17 -10.15 14.47
N ILE A 64 -0.53 -10.39 15.62
CA ILE A 64 -0.93 -11.45 16.55
C ILE A 64 -2.31 -11.16 17.17
N SER A 65 -2.59 -9.91 17.57
CA SER A 65 -3.91 -9.56 18.10
C SER A 65 -5.02 -9.70 17.05
N ASN A 66 -4.73 -9.39 15.79
CA ASN A 66 -5.67 -9.59 14.69
C ASN A 66 -5.92 -11.10 14.43
N LEU A 67 -4.91 -11.95 14.60
CA LEU A 67 -5.03 -13.40 14.51
C LEU A 67 -5.84 -14.00 15.68
N GLU A 68 -5.65 -13.49 16.90
CA GLU A 68 -6.35 -14.00 18.10
C GLU A 68 -7.82 -13.54 18.20
N SER A 69 -8.18 -12.42 17.55
CA SER A 69 -9.60 -12.05 17.36
C SER A 69 -10.34 -12.94 16.35
N GLY A 70 -9.61 -13.70 15.53
CA GLY A 70 -10.13 -14.73 14.65
C GLY A 70 -10.05 -16.09 15.32
N GLY A 71 -11.02 -16.41 16.19
CA GLY A 71 -11.06 -17.68 16.91
C GLY A 71 -10.87 -18.88 15.97
N VAL A 72 -9.71 -19.53 16.07
CA VAL A 72 -9.44 -20.79 15.36
C VAL A 72 -10.26 -21.89 16.04
N LYS A 73 -11.39 -22.22 15.43
CA LYS A 73 -12.00 -23.55 15.51
C LYS A 73 -12.18 -24.06 14.09
N GLY A 74 -11.63 -25.25 13.87
CA GLY A 74 -11.46 -25.85 12.55
C GLY A 74 -12.75 -26.07 11.78
N THR A 75 -12.53 -26.36 10.49
CA THR A 75 -13.51 -26.56 9.40
C THR A 75 -14.02 -25.24 8.78
N GLY A 76 -13.43 -24.78 7.68
CA GLY A 76 -13.78 -23.49 7.08
C GLY A 76 -13.50 -23.39 5.58
N SER A 77 -14.47 -22.84 4.85
CA SER A 77 -14.58 -22.78 3.38
C SER A 77 -13.40 -22.05 2.71
N ARG A 78 -12.99 -22.52 1.51
CA ARG A 78 -11.96 -21.89 0.66
C ARG A 78 -12.34 -20.48 0.16
N ASP A 79 -13.59 -20.05 0.38
CA ASP A 79 -14.13 -18.78 -0.13
C ASP A 79 -13.79 -17.55 0.72
N ALA A 80 -13.34 -17.75 1.96
CA ALA A 80 -13.03 -16.64 2.88
C ALA A 80 -11.74 -15.90 2.48
N ASP A 81 -10.79 -16.59 1.85
CA ASP A 81 -9.47 -16.06 1.52
C ASP A 81 -9.38 -15.44 0.12
N ILE A 82 -10.41 -15.61 -0.73
CA ILE A 82 -10.41 -15.07 -2.09
C ILE A 82 -10.76 -13.57 -2.02
N PRO A 83 -9.95 -12.67 -2.62
CA PRO A 83 -10.27 -11.25 -2.67
C PRO A 83 -11.61 -10.98 -3.37
N PRO A 84 -12.41 -10.01 -2.93
CA PRO A 84 -13.71 -9.67 -3.53
C PRO A 84 -13.66 -9.51 -5.05
N ALA A 85 -12.63 -8.84 -5.57
CA ALA A 85 -12.42 -8.66 -7.01
C ALA A 85 -12.33 -9.99 -7.79
N PHE A 86 -11.88 -11.07 -7.13
CA PHE A 86 -11.67 -12.37 -7.74
C PHE A 86 -12.78 -13.38 -7.45
N LYS A 87 -13.76 -13.02 -6.60
CA LYS A 87 -14.98 -13.82 -6.38
C LYS A 87 -15.93 -13.74 -7.56
N GLN A 88 -15.82 -12.69 -8.38
CA GLN A 88 -16.62 -12.54 -9.58
C GLN A 88 -16.07 -13.38 -10.73
N GLU A 89 -16.91 -14.28 -11.23
CA GLU A 89 -16.60 -15.13 -12.37
C GLU A 89 -17.28 -14.67 -13.66
N GLU A 90 -18.37 -13.91 -13.54
CA GLU A 90 -19.15 -13.41 -14.67
C GLU A 90 -19.09 -11.89 -14.80
N PHE A 91 -18.95 -11.41 -16.03
CA PHE A 91 -18.80 -9.99 -16.34
C PHE A 91 -19.71 -9.62 -17.52
N ALA A 92 -20.24 -8.39 -17.51
CA ALA A 92 -20.97 -7.87 -18.65
C ALA A 92 -20.00 -7.47 -19.77
N SER A 93 -18.83 -6.94 -19.38
CA SER A 93 -17.75 -6.63 -20.30
C SER A 93 -17.07 -7.90 -20.82
N THR A 94 -16.51 -7.81 -22.03
CA THR A 94 -15.63 -8.87 -22.53
C THR A 94 -14.28 -8.83 -21.82
N TYR A 95 -13.60 -9.97 -21.75
CA TYR A 95 -12.22 -10.02 -21.26
C TYR A 95 -11.31 -9.05 -22.02
N GLU A 96 -11.45 -8.97 -23.35
CA GLU A 96 -10.66 -8.06 -24.18
C GLU A 96 -10.87 -6.59 -23.80
N SER A 97 -12.11 -6.19 -23.47
CA SER A 97 -12.43 -4.84 -22.99
C SER A 97 -11.72 -4.52 -21.67
N ARG A 98 -11.66 -5.47 -20.73
CA ARG A 98 -10.95 -5.29 -19.46
C ARG A 98 -9.44 -5.28 -19.66
N PHE A 99 -8.92 -6.25 -20.43
CA PHE A 99 -7.51 -6.35 -20.80
C PHE A 99 -6.98 -5.05 -21.41
N LYS A 100 -7.73 -4.42 -22.31
CA LYS A 100 -7.37 -3.13 -22.93
C LYS A 100 -7.18 -2.00 -21.93
N GLN A 101 -7.81 -2.06 -20.75
CA GLN A 101 -7.68 -1.06 -19.69
C GLN A 101 -6.56 -1.38 -18.70
N THR A 102 -6.01 -2.60 -18.71
CA THR A 102 -4.85 -2.94 -17.87
C THR A 102 -3.61 -2.15 -18.33
N PRO A 103 -2.60 -1.91 -17.46
CA PRO A 103 -1.36 -1.26 -17.87
C PRO A 103 -0.74 -1.95 -19.10
N ALA A 104 -0.44 -1.18 -20.13
CA ALA A 104 0.20 -1.70 -21.34
C ALA A 104 1.65 -2.11 -21.06
N GLU A 105 2.22 -2.99 -21.89
CA GLU A 105 3.63 -3.39 -21.80
C GLU A 105 4.58 -2.20 -21.95
N THR A 106 4.16 -1.19 -22.73
CA THR A 106 4.85 0.08 -22.95
C THR A 106 4.70 1.07 -21.78
N ASN A 107 3.96 0.74 -20.72
CA ASN A 107 3.83 1.59 -19.53
C ASN A 107 5.21 1.84 -18.91
N SER A 108 5.52 3.09 -18.58
CA SER A 108 6.84 3.45 -18.05
C SER A 108 7.00 3.20 -16.55
N ASN A 109 5.91 2.99 -15.81
CA ASN A 109 5.91 2.95 -14.33
C ASN A 109 5.68 1.55 -13.76
N VAL A 110 4.90 0.70 -14.45
CA VAL A 110 4.54 -0.63 -13.96
C VAL A 110 4.75 -1.70 -15.03
N VAL A 111 4.91 -2.94 -14.59
CA VAL A 111 5.15 -4.11 -15.44
C VAL A 111 4.50 -5.35 -14.84
N PHE A 112 4.01 -6.25 -15.68
CA PHE A 112 3.54 -7.56 -15.24
C PHE A 112 4.71 -8.55 -15.18
N GLU A 113 4.82 -9.31 -14.08
CA GLU A 113 5.84 -10.36 -13.95
C GLU A 113 5.52 -11.59 -14.79
N GLY A 114 4.24 -11.81 -15.09
CA GLY A 114 3.76 -12.89 -15.94
C GLY A 114 2.83 -12.40 -17.04
N VAL A 115 1.76 -13.15 -17.29
CA VAL A 115 0.77 -12.81 -18.30
C VAL A 115 0.06 -11.50 -17.92
N ARG A 116 0.07 -10.51 -18.82
CA ARG A 116 -0.60 -9.22 -18.62
C ARG A 116 -2.09 -9.41 -18.34
N GLY A 117 -2.56 -8.84 -17.23
CA GLY A 117 -3.96 -8.95 -16.78
C GLY A 117 -4.29 -10.24 -16.01
N GLU A 118 -3.33 -11.14 -15.82
CA GLU A 118 -3.49 -12.44 -15.14
C GLU A 118 -2.34 -12.74 -14.17
N SER A 119 -1.59 -11.73 -13.75
CA SER A 119 -0.43 -11.88 -12.87
C SER A 119 -0.15 -10.61 -12.08
N LEU A 120 0.81 -10.71 -11.16
CA LEU A 120 1.31 -9.60 -10.36
C LEU A 120 1.86 -8.48 -11.26
N CYS A 121 1.35 -7.27 -11.03
CA CYS A 121 1.82 -6.03 -11.64
C CYS A 121 2.68 -5.26 -10.63
N THR A 122 3.97 -5.08 -10.90
CA THR A 122 4.95 -4.43 -10.01
C THR A 122 5.47 -3.11 -10.58
N LEU A 123 6.17 -2.32 -9.75
CA LEU A 123 6.78 -1.07 -10.19
C LEU A 123 8.06 -1.32 -10.99
N LYS A 124 8.24 -0.60 -12.11
CA LYS A 124 9.50 -0.61 -12.87
C LYS A 124 10.60 0.13 -12.11
N PRO A 125 11.85 -0.33 -12.13
CA PRO A 125 12.99 0.44 -11.62
C PRO A 125 13.32 1.64 -12.54
N PRO A 126 13.67 2.82 -11.98
CA PRO A 126 13.52 3.18 -10.57
C PRO A 126 12.03 3.39 -10.22
N PRO A 127 11.56 2.86 -9.06
CA PRO A 127 10.15 2.92 -8.72
C PRO A 127 9.70 4.34 -8.42
N ASP A 128 8.44 4.65 -8.74
CA ASP A 128 7.79 5.86 -8.24
C ASP A 128 7.76 5.82 -6.69
N PRO A 129 8.34 6.81 -6.00
CA PRO A 129 8.49 6.77 -4.55
C PRO A 129 7.15 6.80 -3.81
N THR A 130 6.12 7.44 -4.39
CA THR A 130 4.78 7.52 -3.79
C THR A 130 4.10 6.15 -3.86
N LEU A 131 4.13 5.52 -5.04
CA LEU A 131 3.55 4.19 -5.20
C LEU A 131 4.29 3.15 -4.35
N GLN A 132 5.63 3.19 -4.35
CA GLN A 132 6.45 2.28 -3.57
C GLN A 132 6.12 2.38 -2.07
N LYS A 133 5.96 3.60 -1.56
CA LYS A 133 5.58 3.82 -0.16
C LYS A 133 4.24 3.16 0.16
N ILE A 134 3.22 3.36 -0.68
CA ILE A 134 1.89 2.78 -0.47
C ILE A 134 1.93 1.24 -0.48
N LEU A 135 2.64 0.64 -1.44
CA LEU A 135 2.79 -0.81 -1.53
C LEU A 135 3.55 -1.37 -0.32
N ASN A 136 4.63 -0.71 0.11
CA ASN A 136 5.41 -1.09 1.28
C ASN A 136 4.59 -1.02 2.58
N GLU A 137 3.79 0.04 2.76
CA GLU A 137 2.90 0.19 3.92
C GLU A 137 1.84 -0.91 3.97
N ALA A 138 1.36 -1.37 2.80
CA ALA A 138 0.46 -2.52 2.68
C ALA A 138 1.20 -3.88 2.77
N GLY A 139 2.53 -3.89 2.76
CA GLY A 139 3.34 -5.11 2.83
C GLY A 139 3.28 -5.97 1.56
N ILE A 140 3.05 -5.35 0.40
CA ILE A 140 2.94 -6.02 -0.90
C ILE A 140 3.98 -5.46 -1.89
N ASN A 141 4.32 -6.23 -2.92
CA ASN A 141 5.29 -5.84 -3.94
C ASN A 141 4.64 -5.27 -5.22
N GLY A 142 3.32 -5.41 -5.34
CA GLY A 142 2.57 -5.05 -6.54
C GLY A 142 1.09 -5.37 -6.36
N ILE A 143 0.31 -5.20 -7.43
CA ILE A 143 -1.12 -5.49 -7.45
C ILE A 143 -1.36 -6.74 -8.29
N GLU A 144 -2.04 -7.72 -7.71
CA GLU A 144 -2.45 -8.93 -8.42
C GLU A 144 -3.58 -8.62 -9.41
N TYR A 145 -3.50 -9.24 -10.59
CA TYR A 145 -4.57 -9.18 -11.57
C TYR A 145 -5.08 -10.59 -11.90
N LYS A 146 -6.38 -10.68 -12.11
CA LYS A 146 -7.05 -11.85 -12.67
C LYS A 146 -8.22 -11.38 -13.53
N ASN A 147 -8.44 -12.01 -14.68
CA ASN A 147 -9.48 -11.62 -15.63
C ASN A 147 -9.39 -10.14 -16.08
N GLY A 148 -8.19 -9.53 -16.05
CA GLY A 148 -8.00 -8.11 -16.33
C GLY A 148 -8.51 -7.16 -15.24
N VAL A 149 -8.80 -7.67 -14.04
CA VAL A 149 -9.29 -6.92 -12.86
C VAL A 149 -8.20 -6.90 -11.78
N PRO A 150 -7.84 -5.73 -11.21
CA PRO A 150 -6.89 -5.63 -10.11
C PRO A 150 -7.52 -5.95 -8.76
N ASP A 151 -6.73 -6.53 -7.86
CA ASP A 151 -7.08 -6.62 -6.45
C ASP A 151 -6.47 -5.46 -5.64
N PHE A 152 -7.28 -4.47 -5.30
CA PHE A 152 -6.89 -3.38 -4.40
C PHE A 152 -7.20 -3.63 -2.93
N SER A 153 -7.71 -4.81 -2.56
CA SER A 153 -8.07 -5.11 -1.17
C SER A 153 -6.92 -4.87 -0.18
N PRO A 154 -5.65 -5.22 -0.49
CA PRO A 154 -4.52 -4.96 0.42
C PRO A 154 -4.25 -3.48 0.70
N VAL A 155 -4.64 -2.57 -0.20
CA VAL A 155 -4.44 -1.11 -0.06
C VAL A 155 -5.74 -0.37 0.30
N ALA A 156 -6.87 -1.07 0.38
CA ALA A 156 -8.16 -0.49 0.69
C ALA A 156 -8.22 -0.04 2.15
N LYS A 157 -8.73 1.18 2.37
CA LYS A 157 -8.97 1.76 3.71
C LYS A 157 -10.36 1.44 4.24
N ALA A 158 -11.32 1.25 3.34
CA ALA A 158 -12.69 0.81 3.65
C ALA A 158 -13.24 0.01 2.47
N GLN A 159 -14.18 -0.88 2.76
CA GLN A 159 -14.91 -1.65 1.75
C GLN A 159 -16.30 -1.99 2.27
N PHE A 160 -17.31 -1.84 1.42
CA PHE A 160 -18.68 -2.24 1.70
C PHE A 160 -19.52 -2.23 0.41
N GLU A 161 -20.71 -2.80 0.47
CA GLU A 161 -21.69 -2.70 -0.63
C GLU A 161 -22.44 -1.36 -0.58
N ILE A 162 -22.81 -0.80 -1.72
CA ILE A 162 -23.73 0.35 -1.85
C ILE A 162 -25.09 -0.12 -2.35
N GLU A 163 -26.13 0.69 -2.16
CA GLU A 163 -27.51 0.31 -2.50
C GLU A 163 -27.67 0.08 -4.02
N TYR A 164 -27.09 0.97 -4.82
CA TYR A 164 -27.04 0.85 -6.27
C TYR A 164 -25.81 1.54 -6.84
N MET A 165 -25.33 1.04 -7.98
CA MET A 165 -24.26 1.65 -8.76
C MET A 165 -24.80 2.17 -10.08
N LEU A 166 -24.59 3.46 -10.34
CA LEU A 166 -24.97 4.08 -11.60
C LEU A 166 -23.81 4.07 -12.61
N GLY A 167 -24.18 3.92 -13.87
CA GLY A 167 -23.28 4.06 -15.01
C GLY A 167 -23.66 5.24 -15.92
N GLY A 168 -22.82 5.48 -16.91
CA GLY A 168 -23.03 6.48 -17.95
C GLY A 168 -21.73 6.87 -18.64
N THR A 169 -21.86 7.58 -19.75
CA THR A 169 -20.72 8.15 -20.49
C THR A 169 -20.82 9.68 -20.51
N GLY A 170 -19.68 10.35 -20.74
CA GLY A 170 -19.60 11.82 -20.77
C GLY A 170 -20.22 12.47 -19.53
N LYS A 171 -21.12 13.46 -19.74
CA LYS A 171 -21.81 14.18 -18.65
C LYS A 171 -22.64 13.27 -17.75
N HIS A 172 -23.22 12.19 -18.30
CA HIS A 172 -24.00 11.23 -17.53
C HIS A 172 -23.09 10.35 -16.65
N GLY A 173 -21.92 9.98 -17.16
CA GLY A 173 -20.90 9.29 -16.38
C GLY A 173 -20.40 10.12 -15.19
N THR A 174 -20.12 11.40 -15.40
CA THR A 174 -19.74 12.30 -14.29
C THR A 174 -20.81 12.38 -13.22
N LYS A 175 -22.09 12.53 -13.60
CA LYS A 175 -23.21 12.55 -12.66
C LYS A 175 -23.36 11.23 -11.91
N ALA A 176 -23.27 10.10 -12.61
CA ALA A 176 -23.35 8.77 -12.02
C ALA A 176 -22.26 8.58 -10.95
N ARG A 177 -21.01 8.92 -11.28
CA ARG A 177 -19.88 8.87 -10.32
C ARG A 177 -20.13 9.74 -9.09
N THR A 178 -20.61 10.98 -9.27
CA THR A 178 -20.95 11.85 -8.13
C THR A 178 -22.00 11.22 -7.22
N ILE A 179 -23.01 10.57 -7.79
CA ILE A 179 -24.08 9.90 -7.02
C ILE A 179 -23.52 8.68 -6.26
N ASN A 180 -22.75 7.82 -6.94
CA ASN A 180 -22.11 6.65 -6.31
C ASN A 180 -21.20 7.08 -5.14
N PHE A 181 -20.39 8.12 -5.35
CA PHE A 181 -19.47 8.64 -4.33
C PHE A 181 -20.21 9.20 -3.13
N LYS A 182 -21.30 9.96 -3.36
CA LYS A 182 -22.11 10.51 -2.27
C LYS A 182 -22.73 9.41 -1.40
N GLN A 183 -23.20 8.31 -2.01
CA GLN A 183 -23.70 7.15 -1.27
C GLN A 183 -22.61 6.53 -0.40
N ALA A 184 -21.42 6.33 -0.95
CA ALA A 184 -20.30 5.74 -0.23
C ALA A 184 -19.79 6.65 0.90
N ASP A 185 -19.71 7.97 0.67
CA ASP A 185 -19.37 8.96 1.69
C ASP A 185 -20.36 8.94 2.85
N GLN A 186 -21.66 8.87 2.55
CA GLN A 186 -22.70 8.76 3.58
C GLN A 186 -22.56 7.46 4.38
N LYS A 187 -22.38 6.33 3.70
CA LYS A 187 -22.28 5.02 4.35
C LYS A 187 -21.04 4.90 5.23
N LEU A 188 -19.90 5.41 4.79
CA LEU A 188 -18.69 5.45 5.62
C LEU A 188 -18.88 6.36 6.84
N ALA A 189 -19.48 7.54 6.68
CA ALA A 189 -19.78 8.42 7.80
C ALA A 189 -20.67 7.73 8.86
N GLU A 190 -21.71 7.02 8.43
CA GLU A 190 -22.58 6.23 9.31
C GLU A 190 -21.79 5.13 10.04
N GLN A 191 -20.94 4.37 9.33
CA GLN A 191 -20.10 3.33 9.95
C GLN A 191 -19.13 3.90 10.99
N LEU A 192 -18.48 5.02 10.69
CA LEU A 192 -17.54 5.66 11.61
C LEU A 192 -18.26 6.22 12.84
N ASN A 193 -19.44 6.84 12.66
CA ASN A 193 -20.24 7.32 13.79
C ASN A 193 -20.69 6.20 14.73
N ASN A 194 -20.91 4.99 14.20
CA ASN A 194 -21.35 3.82 14.97
C ASN A 194 -20.19 2.99 15.53
N SER A 195 -18.93 3.31 15.20
CA SER A 195 -17.75 2.56 15.64
C SER A 195 -16.59 3.49 16.02
N PRO A 196 -16.40 3.77 17.33
CA PRO A 196 -15.28 4.59 17.80
C PRO A 196 -13.91 4.05 17.40
N GLU A 197 -13.75 2.73 17.37
CA GLU A 197 -12.50 2.09 16.95
C GLU A 197 -12.22 2.33 15.47
N LEU A 198 -13.23 2.22 14.61
CA LEU A 198 -13.08 2.51 13.19
C LEU A 198 -12.82 4.01 12.97
N ALA A 199 -13.57 4.89 13.63
CA ALA A 199 -13.35 6.33 13.58
C ALA A 199 -11.91 6.71 13.96
N SER A 200 -11.37 6.09 15.01
CA SER A 200 -9.97 6.31 15.43
C SER A 200 -8.95 5.90 14.37
N LYS A 201 -9.17 4.81 13.62
CA LYS A 201 -8.29 4.41 12.50
C LYS A 201 -8.27 5.44 11.36
N PHE A 202 -9.34 6.21 11.21
CA PHE A 202 -9.44 7.32 10.27
C PHE A 202 -9.00 8.66 10.87
N GLY A 203 -8.58 8.69 12.14
CA GLY A 203 -8.25 9.93 12.84
C GLY A 203 -9.46 10.84 13.11
N MET A 204 -10.66 10.27 13.16
CA MET A 204 -11.92 10.99 13.31
C MET A 204 -12.59 10.72 14.68
N THR A 205 -13.43 11.67 15.11
CA THR A 205 -14.26 11.54 16.31
C THR A 205 -15.69 11.14 15.92
N PRO A 206 -16.25 10.04 16.46
CA PRO A 206 -17.58 9.56 16.10
C PRO A 206 -18.71 10.47 16.63
N GLY A 207 -19.91 10.31 16.06
CA GLY A 207 -21.18 10.90 16.52
C GLY A 207 -21.67 12.11 15.73
N LYS A 208 -20.81 12.77 14.93
CA LYS A 208 -21.18 13.95 14.12
C LYS A 208 -20.57 13.96 12.72
N ILE A 209 -19.93 12.87 12.30
CA ILE A 209 -19.30 12.76 10.98
C ILE A 209 -20.39 12.78 9.91
N LYS A 210 -20.21 13.59 8.87
CA LYS A 210 -21.13 13.72 7.73
C LYS A 210 -20.44 13.23 6.46
N ALA A 211 -21.24 12.96 5.43
CA ALA A 211 -20.73 12.62 4.10
C ALA A 211 -19.73 13.67 3.56
N GLY A 212 -19.96 14.96 3.83
CA GLY A 212 -19.03 16.04 3.45
C GLY A 212 -17.65 15.89 4.10
N ASP A 213 -17.60 15.53 5.38
CA ASP A 213 -16.32 15.33 6.09
C ASP A 213 -15.53 14.15 5.49
N ILE A 214 -16.23 13.12 4.99
CA ILE A 214 -15.60 12.01 4.27
C ILE A 214 -15.09 12.47 2.91
N ALA A 215 -15.85 13.29 2.18
CA ALA A 215 -15.41 13.84 0.90
C ALA A 215 -14.12 14.67 1.06
N ASP A 216 -14.06 15.52 2.10
CA ASP A 216 -12.88 16.33 2.44
C ASP A 216 -11.70 15.43 2.83
N TYR A 217 -11.94 14.42 3.67
CA TYR A 217 -10.93 13.42 4.03
C TYR A 217 -10.34 12.73 2.80
N ARG A 218 -11.16 12.35 1.83
CA ARG A 218 -10.66 11.74 0.58
C ARG A 218 -9.77 12.70 -0.20
N GLU A 219 -10.10 13.99 -0.25
CA GLU A 219 -9.29 14.99 -0.95
C GLU A 219 -7.96 15.26 -0.25
N GLU A 220 -7.97 15.35 1.08
CA GLU A 220 -6.79 15.57 1.93
C GLU A 220 -5.81 14.39 1.80
N TYR A 221 -6.30 13.16 1.94
CA TYR A 221 -5.49 11.95 1.94
C TYR A 221 -5.31 11.32 0.55
N LYS A 222 -5.74 12.02 -0.51
CA LYS A 222 -5.65 11.58 -1.92
C LYS A 222 -6.22 10.19 -2.15
N LEU A 223 -7.43 9.95 -1.64
CA LEU A 223 -8.19 8.72 -1.79
C LEU A 223 -9.33 8.86 -2.80
N THR A 224 -9.74 7.74 -3.38
CA THR A 224 -10.88 7.67 -4.31
C THR A 224 -11.72 6.44 -4.03
N TRP A 225 -13.01 6.53 -4.34
CA TRP A 225 -13.85 5.35 -4.34
C TRP A 225 -13.63 4.56 -5.64
N HIS A 226 -13.22 3.31 -5.49
CA HIS A 226 -13.11 2.31 -6.54
C HIS A 226 -14.39 1.46 -6.54
N GLU A 227 -15.15 1.58 -7.64
CA GLU A 227 -16.37 0.83 -7.91
C GLU A 227 -15.98 -0.55 -8.48
N LEU A 228 -16.28 -1.65 -7.78
CA LEU A 228 -15.86 -2.99 -8.23
C LEU A 228 -16.75 -3.53 -9.35
N ASN A 229 -16.20 -4.46 -10.13
CA ASN A 229 -16.87 -5.09 -11.27
C ASN A 229 -18.16 -5.86 -10.91
N ASP A 230 -18.36 -6.18 -9.63
CA ASP A 230 -19.56 -6.87 -9.13
C ASP A 230 -20.76 -5.93 -9.04
N VAL A 231 -20.51 -4.66 -9.34
CA VAL A 231 -21.44 -3.54 -9.43
C VAL A 231 -22.25 -3.29 -8.16
N LYS A 232 -21.73 -3.77 -7.03
CA LYS A 232 -22.32 -3.63 -5.70
C LYS A 232 -21.30 -3.13 -4.69
N THR A 233 -20.08 -3.66 -4.76
CA THR A 233 -19.01 -3.35 -3.82
C THR A 233 -18.29 -2.08 -4.22
N ILE A 234 -17.94 -1.28 -3.22
CA ILE A 234 -17.07 -0.11 -3.38
C ILE A 234 -15.93 -0.17 -2.35
N GLN A 235 -14.75 0.26 -2.77
CA GLN A 235 -13.55 0.32 -1.93
C GLN A 235 -13.01 1.74 -1.87
N LEU A 236 -12.57 2.18 -0.69
CA LEU A 236 -11.81 3.42 -0.55
C LEU A 236 -10.32 3.11 -0.72
N VAL A 237 -9.70 3.58 -1.80
CA VAL A 237 -8.32 3.24 -2.16
C VAL A 237 -7.49 4.50 -2.46
N PRO A 238 -6.15 4.45 -2.38
CA PRO A 238 -5.29 5.54 -2.83
C PRO A 238 -5.52 5.87 -4.31
N SER A 239 -5.73 7.15 -4.62
CA SER A 239 -6.00 7.63 -5.98
C SER A 239 -4.87 7.30 -6.95
N GLU A 240 -3.62 7.41 -6.48
CA GLU A 240 -2.42 7.10 -7.28
C GLU A 240 -2.37 5.62 -7.67
N ILE A 241 -2.71 4.70 -6.75
CA ILE A 241 -2.80 3.26 -7.06
C ILE A 241 -3.91 3.02 -8.07
N ASN A 242 -5.12 3.51 -7.79
CA ASN A 242 -6.27 3.33 -8.67
C ASN A 242 -6.02 3.87 -10.08
N GLY A 243 -5.33 5.01 -10.20
CA GLY A 243 -5.00 5.62 -11.49
C GLY A 243 -3.85 4.92 -12.22
N LYS A 244 -2.85 4.41 -11.50
CA LYS A 244 -1.67 3.79 -12.12
C LYS A 244 -1.93 2.36 -12.59
N PHE A 245 -2.63 1.59 -11.76
CA PHE A 245 -3.01 0.21 -12.04
C PHE A 245 -4.31 0.22 -12.82
N GLY A 246 -4.22 0.57 -14.11
CA GLY A 246 -5.37 0.71 -15.00
C GLY A 246 -6.29 -0.52 -15.02
N HIS A 247 -7.58 -0.28 -15.17
CA HIS A 247 -8.61 -1.32 -15.12
C HIS A 247 -9.95 -0.79 -15.65
N LEU A 248 -10.85 -1.72 -15.95
CA LEU A 248 -12.27 -1.46 -16.16
C LEU A 248 -12.99 -1.83 -14.86
N GLY A 249 -13.52 -0.84 -14.13
CA GLY A 249 -14.27 -1.06 -12.89
C GLY A 249 -15.78 -1.21 -13.08
N GLY A 250 -16.54 -1.21 -11.99
CA GLY A 250 -17.99 -1.41 -11.94
C GLY A 250 -18.78 -0.50 -12.87
N VAL A 251 -18.49 0.80 -12.92
CA VAL A 251 -19.13 1.74 -13.87
C VAL A 251 -18.95 1.29 -15.33
N GLY A 252 -17.79 0.72 -15.66
CA GLY A 252 -17.52 0.13 -16.96
C GLY A 252 -18.39 -1.09 -17.24
N GLU A 253 -18.64 -1.93 -16.23
CA GLU A 253 -19.56 -3.07 -16.32
C GLU A 253 -21.01 -2.61 -16.52
N ILE A 254 -21.47 -1.57 -15.80
CA ILE A 254 -22.79 -0.96 -16.05
C ILE A 254 -22.92 -0.55 -17.52
N ASN A 255 -21.90 0.16 -18.03
CA ASN A 255 -21.88 0.65 -19.40
C ASN A 255 -21.79 -0.48 -20.43
N ALA A 256 -21.27 -1.65 -20.04
CA ALA A 256 -21.25 -2.86 -20.84
C ALA A 256 -22.56 -3.67 -20.76
N GLY A 257 -23.53 -3.24 -19.93
CA GLY A 257 -24.86 -3.84 -19.85
C GLY A 257 -25.14 -4.65 -18.57
N ALA A 258 -24.33 -4.51 -17.52
CA ALA A 258 -24.54 -5.23 -16.25
C ALA A 258 -25.91 -4.94 -15.59
N PHE A 259 -26.53 -3.79 -15.88
CA PHE A 259 -27.91 -3.52 -15.47
C PHE A 259 -28.78 -3.00 -16.60
N LYS A 260 -30.01 -3.51 -16.64
CA LYS A 260 -31.17 -2.78 -17.17
C LYS A 260 -31.92 -2.18 -15.97
N PRO A 261 -32.63 -1.05 -16.12
CA PRO A 261 -33.45 -0.51 -15.04
C PRO A 261 -34.47 -1.58 -14.57
N GLY A 262 -34.30 -2.08 -13.33
CA GLY A 262 -35.25 -2.96 -12.67
C GLY A 262 -34.74 -4.35 -12.25
N GLU A 263 -33.68 -4.90 -12.85
CA GLU A 263 -33.21 -6.27 -12.54
C GLU A 263 -31.69 -6.42 -12.79
N PHE A 264 -31.02 -7.32 -12.04
CA PHE A 264 -29.74 -7.89 -12.46
C PHE A 264 -29.95 -8.58 -13.80
N ALA A 265 -29.04 -8.39 -14.76
CA ALA A 265 -29.01 -9.21 -15.97
C ALA A 265 -28.55 -10.64 -15.62
N ASN A 266 -29.39 -11.39 -14.91
CA ASN A 266 -29.35 -12.84 -14.98
C ASN A 266 -29.75 -13.19 -16.42
N LYS A 267 -28.83 -13.84 -17.14
CA LYS A 267 -29.17 -14.52 -18.39
C LYS A 267 -30.20 -15.62 -18.13
#